data_AF-U2STQ7-F1
#
_entry.id   AF-U2STQ7-F1
#
_cell.length_a   1.000
_cell.length_b   1.000
_cell.length_c   1.000
_cell.angle_alpha   90.00
_cell.angle_beta   90.00
_cell.angle_gamma   90.00
#
_symmetry.space_group_name_H-M   'P 1'
#
loop_
_entity.id
_entity.type
_entity.pdbx_description
1 polymer ?
#
loop_
_entity_poly.entity_id
_entity_poly.type
_entity_poly.pdbx_seq_one_letter_code
_entity_poly.pdbx_strand_id
1 'polypeptide(L)'
;SDVCSSDLATPTPEATIDPEPGSWSGVEPPAGYEVVLITAGDDDATSTLATGVTRWAEQREVELTTLTATGDDEVHTQLLRAIEKSPDLIVGAGAGVVDVFSLITAQSLHQQFLVVGAELPEPTGNATSVVWNGASFRGTGISTDGDSFASSVTPARASDAVSAGVASVLHGLTGIVLHLG
;
A
#
# COMPACT_ATOMS: atom_id res chain seq x y z
N SER A 1 -42.20 -2.41 -13.53
CA SER A 1 -41.17 -1.38 -13.48
C SER A 1 -39.94 -2.03 -12.87
N ASP A 2 -38.95 -2.29 -13.71
CA ASP A 2 -37.67 -2.89 -13.34
C ASP A 2 -36.98 -2.09 -12.24
N VAL A 3 -36.57 -2.81 -11.19
CA VAL A 3 -35.60 -2.32 -10.20
C VAL A 3 -34.24 -2.40 -10.88
N CYS A 4 -33.68 -1.24 -11.21
CA CYS A 4 -32.29 -1.11 -11.63
C CYS A 4 -31.40 -1.71 -10.54
N SER A 5 -30.80 -2.85 -10.85
CA SER A 5 -29.67 -3.41 -10.12
C SER A 5 -28.60 -2.32 -10.04
N SER A 6 -28.21 -1.92 -8.83
CA SER A 6 -27.03 -1.07 -8.64
C SER A 6 -25.82 -1.90 -9.04
N ASP A 7 -25.37 -1.69 -10.27
CA ASP A 7 -24.11 -2.21 -10.75
C ASP A 7 -23.01 -1.57 -9.89
N LEU A 8 -22.39 -2.35 -9.00
CA LEU A 8 -21.18 -1.92 -8.30
C LEU A 8 -20.09 -1.84 -9.36
N ALA A 9 -20.02 -0.69 -10.04
CA ALA A 9 -19.04 -0.46 -11.08
C ALA A 9 -17.65 -0.67 -10.46
N THR A 10 -16.98 -1.74 -10.87
CA THR A 10 -15.58 -1.97 -10.50
C THR A 10 -14.79 -0.74 -10.96
N PRO A 11 -13.97 -0.14 -10.07
CA PRO A 11 -13.21 1.04 -10.44
C PRO A 11 -12.35 0.75 -11.68
N THR A 12 -12.24 1.72 -12.56
CA THR A 12 -11.34 1.62 -13.71
C THR A 12 -9.90 1.52 -13.18
N PRO A 13 -9.02 0.73 -13.81
CA PRO A 13 -7.60 0.75 -13.47
C PRO A 13 -7.08 2.19 -13.41
N GLU A 14 -6.16 2.45 -12.48
CA GLU A 14 -5.56 3.76 -12.18
C GLU A 14 -6.52 4.79 -11.56
N ALA A 15 -7.75 4.41 -11.24
CA ALA A 15 -8.68 5.32 -10.58
C ALA A 15 -8.21 5.67 -9.16
N THR A 16 -8.37 6.95 -8.80
CA THR A 16 -8.35 7.38 -7.41
C THR A 16 -9.75 7.26 -6.83
N ILE A 17 -9.86 6.59 -5.68
CA ILE A 17 -11.11 6.33 -4.97
C ILE A 17 -11.02 6.93 -3.57
N ASP A 18 -12.07 7.66 -3.18
CA ASP A 18 -12.26 8.19 -1.84
C ASP A 18 -13.22 7.25 -1.07
N PRO A 19 -12.74 6.23 -0.33
CA PRO A 19 -13.61 5.33 0.40
C PRO A 19 -14.32 6.05 1.56
N GLU A 20 -15.54 5.62 1.88
CA GLU A 20 -16.23 6.09 3.09
C GLU A 20 -15.39 5.72 4.33
N PRO A 21 -15.07 6.68 5.22
CA PRO A 21 -14.26 6.40 6.40
C PRO A 21 -14.83 5.26 7.25
N GLY A 22 -13.99 4.29 7.56
CA GLY A 22 -14.38 3.12 8.35
C GLY A 22 -15.12 2.04 7.57
N SER A 23 -15.32 2.16 6.25
CA SER A 23 -15.83 1.09 5.38
C SER A 23 -14.97 -0.19 5.39
N TRP A 24 -13.71 -0.07 5.78
CA TRP A 24 -12.77 -1.19 6.00
C TRP A 24 -12.86 -1.80 7.41
N SER A 25 -13.70 -1.27 8.30
CA SER A 25 -13.85 -1.77 9.66
C SER A 25 -14.43 -3.18 9.65
N GLY A 26 -13.77 -4.10 10.36
CA GLY A 26 -14.21 -5.50 10.45
C GLY A 26 -13.80 -6.39 9.27
N VAL A 27 -13.06 -5.88 8.28
CA VAL A 27 -12.43 -6.74 7.27
C VAL A 27 -11.26 -7.47 7.92
N GLU A 28 -11.26 -8.80 7.84
CA GLU A 28 -10.28 -9.69 8.46
C GLU A 28 -9.54 -10.49 7.38
N PRO A 29 -8.19 -10.52 7.41
CA PRO A 29 -7.43 -11.46 6.61
C PRO A 29 -7.79 -12.91 6.98
N PRO A 30 -7.67 -13.85 6.04
CA PRO A 30 -7.81 -15.27 6.37
C PRO A 30 -6.72 -15.72 7.35
N ALA A 31 -6.96 -16.80 8.09
CA ALA A 31 -5.96 -17.37 8.97
C ALA A 31 -4.71 -17.82 8.17
N GLY A 32 -3.52 -17.50 8.69
CA GLY A 32 -2.25 -17.79 8.03
C GLY A 32 -1.90 -16.84 6.88
N TYR A 33 -2.54 -15.65 6.81
CA TYR A 33 -2.19 -14.63 5.82
C TYR A 33 -0.74 -14.18 6.04
N GLU A 34 0.08 -14.28 5.00
CA GLU A 34 1.50 -13.94 5.02
C GLU A 34 1.76 -12.57 4.40
N VAL A 35 2.43 -11.69 5.13
CA VAL A 35 2.76 -10.33 4.69
C VAL A 35 4.25 -10.07 4.79
N VAL A 36 4.82 -9.48 3.74
CA VAL A 36 6.18 -8.93 3.77
C VAL A 36 6.11 -7.42 3.74
N LEU A 37 6.67 -6.75 4.74
CA LEU A 37 6.85 -5.30 4.77
C LEU A 37 8.26 -4.94 4.29
N ILE A 38 8.34 -4.00 3.34
CA ILE A 38 9.58 -3.41 2.85
C ILE A 38 9.59 -1.91 3.15
N THR A 39 10.64 -1.43 3.81
CA THR A 39 10.88 -0.01 4.07
C THR A 39 12.24 0.40 3.55
N ALA A 40 12.38 1.68 3.20
CA ALA A 40 13.66 2.27 2.81
C ALA A 40 13.93 3.54 3.63
N GLY A 41 15.05 3.57 4.34
CA GLY A 41 15.39 4.66 5.26
C GLY A 41 14.86 4.47 6.69
N ASP A 42 15.27 5.37 7.58
CA ASP A 42 15.04 5.34 9.03
C ASP A 42 14.43 6.63 9.58
N ASP A 43 13.86 7.47 8.72
CA ASP A 43 13.19 8.70 9.14
C ASP A 43 11.89 8.43 9.93
N ASP A 44 11.41 9.45 10.64
CA ASP A 44 10.23 9.34 11.51
C ASP A 44 8.95 8.97 10.75
N ALA A 45 8.79 9.41 9.50
CA ALA A 45 7.61 9.09 8.70
C ALA A 45 7.63 7.62 8.27
N THR A 46 8.77 7.15 7.75
CA THR A 46 8.98 5.73 7.43
C THR A 46 8.77 4.83 8.65
N SER A 47 9.32 5.22 9.80
CA SER A 47 9.16 4.51 11.07
C SER A 47 7.70 4.47 11.54
N THR A 48 6.94 5.55 11.35
CA THR A 48 5.52 5.63 11.69
C THR A 48 4.68 4.69 10.82
N LEU A 49 4.96 4.63 9.52
CA LEU A 49 4.27 3.73 8.59
C LEU A 49 4.57 2.27 8.90
N ALA A 50 5.85 1.94 9.09
CA ALA A 50 6.28 0.60 9.47
C ALA A 50 5.61 0.15 10.77
N THR A 51 5.54 1.03 11.77
CA THR A 51 4.84 0.76 13.04
C THR A 51 3.35 0.52 12.82
N GLY A 52 2.70 1.26 11.91
CA GLY A 52 1.30 1.04 11.54
C GLY A 52 1.06 -0.36 10.99
N VAL A 53 1.90 -0.80 10.04
CA VAL A 53 1.82 -2.14 9.44
C VAL A 53 2.06 -3.23 10.50
N THR A 54 3.11 -3.08 11.32
CA THR A 54 3.43 -4.03 12.39
C THR A 54 2.27 -4.19 13.38
N ARG A 55 1.70 -3.06 13.85
CA ARG A 55 0.57 -3.10 14.78
C ARG A 55 -0.68 -3.72 14.17
N TRP A 56 -0.95 -3.44 12.90
CA TRP A 56 -2.06 -4.06 12.20
C TRP A 56 -1.86 -5.58 12.11
N ALA A 57 -0.66 -6.04 11.76
CA ALA A 57 -0.37 -7.46 11.67
C ALA A 57 -0.51 -8.17 13.03
N GLU A 58 0.00 -7.56 14.10
CA GLU A 58 -0.19 -8.06 15.48
C GLU A 58 -1.67 -8.18 15.87
N GLN A 59 -2.48 -7.15 15.57
CA GLN A 59 -3.90 -7.13 15.90
C GLN A 59 -4.72 -8.16 15.11
N ARG A 60 -4.26 -8.54 13.92
CA ARG A 60 -4.97 -9.46 13.01
C ARG A 60 -4.32 -10.84 12.93
N GLU A 61 -3.32 -11.11 13.78
CA GLU A 61 -2.59 -12.38 13.83
C GLU A 61 -2.00 -12.79 12.46
N VAL A 62 -1.50 -11.80 11.71
CA VAL A 62 -0.88 -11.97 10.40
C VAL A 62 0.59 -12.34 10.55
N GLU A 63 1.09 -13.24 9.71
CA GLU A 63 2.50 -13.61 9.69
C GLU A 63 3.31 -12.52 8.97
N LEU A 64 3.95 -11.63 9.75
CA LEU A 64 4.71 -10.50 9.21
C LEU A 64 6.21 -10.78 9.15
N THR A 65 6.79 -10.60 7.96
CA THR A 65 8.24 -10.49 7.76
C THR A 65 8.62 -9.06 7.39
N THR A 66 9.54 -8.43 8.13
CA THR A 66 10.01 -7.07 7.85
C THR A 66 11.39 -7.10 7.19
N LEU A 67 11.55 -6.40 6.07
CA LEU A 67 12.79 -6.22 5.33
C LEU A 67 13.11 -4.74 5.20
N THR A 68 14.21 -4.30 5.79
CA THR A 68 14.70 -2.92 5.68
C THR A 68 15.73 -2.81 4.56
N ALA A 69 15.75 -1.67 3.88
CA ALA A 69 16.69 -1.35 2.83
C ALA A 69 17.26 0.08 3.00
N THR A 70 18.45 0.29 2.44
CA THR A 70 19.09 1.60 2.30
C THR A 70 19.27 1.90 0.81
N GLY A 71 18.35 2.69 0.25
CA GLY A 71 18.35 3.07 -1.16
C GLY A 71 17.87 1.99 -2.12
N ASP A 72 17.77 2.36 -3.40
CA ASP A 72 17.05 1.61 -4.43
C ASP A 72 17.61 0.21 -4.70
N ASP A 73 18.93 0.04 -4.69
CA ASP A 73 19.57 -1.27 -4.94
C ASP A 73 19.19 -2.31 -3.88
N GLU A 74 19.14 -1.90 -2.62
CA GLU A 74 18.71 -2.76 -1.53
C GLU A 74 17.19 -3.00 -1.57
N VAL A 75 16.38 -1.97 -1.88
CA VAL A 75 14.92 -2.14 -2.06
C VAL A 75 14.65 -3.18 -3.15
N HIS A 76 15.35 -3.08 -4.28
CA HIS A 76 15.22 -4.01 -5.40
C HIS A 76 15.58 -5.44 -4.97
N THR A 77 16.70 -5.61 -4.27
CA THR A 77 17.13 -6.92 -3.75
C THR A 77 16.10 -7.53 -2.80
N GLN A 78 15.59 -6.75 -1.84
CA GLN A 78 14.60 -7.23 -0.88
C GLN A 78 13.26 -7.53 -1.54
N LEU A 79 12.85 -6.73 -2.52
CA LEU A 79 11.61 -6.93 -3.26
C LEU A 79 11.64 -8.24 -4.06
N LEU A 80 12.73 -8.52 -4.78
CA LEU A 80 12.88 -9.81 -5.49
C LEU A 80 12.88 -10.99 -4.53
N ARG A 81 13.55 -10.85 -3.38
CA ARG A 81 13.55 -11.88 -2.33
C ARG A 81 12.15 -12.12 -1.76
N ALA A 82 11.37 -11.07 -1.57
CA ALA A 82 10.00 -11.17 -1.09
C ALA A 82 9.10 -11.88 -2.13
N ILE A 83 9.20 -11.52 -3.41
CA ILE A 83 8.45 -12.14 -4.50
C ILE A 83 8.76 -13.65 -4.61
N GLU A 84 10.03 -14.04 -4.45
CA GLU A 84 10.44 -15.45 -4.46
C GLU A 84 9.78 -16.27 -3.33
N LYS A 85 9.44 -15.64 -2.20
CA LYS A 85 8.70 -16.27 -1.10
C LYS A 85 7.21 -16.36 -1.36
N SER A 86 6.69 -15.60 -2.32
CA SER A 86 5.27 -15.57 -2.70
C SER A 86 4.32 -15.40 -1.50
N PRO A 87 4.53 -14.38 -0.64
CA PRO A 87 3.57 -14.06 0.42
C PRO A 87 2.24 -13.62 -0.19
N ASP A 88 1.16 -13.62 0.60
CA ASP A 88 -0.13 -13.15 0.12
C ASP A 88 -0.11 -11.66 -0.24
N LEU A 89 0.70 -10.85 0.46
CA LEU A 89 0.84 -9.42 0.21
C LEU A 89 2.25 -8.91 0.49
N ILE A 90 2.79 -8.10 -0.42
CA ILE A 90 4.00 -7.30 -0.18
C ILE A 90 3.58 -5.84 0.04
N VAL A 91 3.93 -5.30 1.20
CA VAL A 91 3.67 -3.91 1.58
C VAL A 91 4.95 -3.08 1.42
N GLY A 92 4.91 -2.05 0.59
CA GLY A 92 5.92 -1.00 0.53
C GLY A 92 5.47 0.21 1.36
N ALA A 93 6.29 0.68 2.29
CA ALA A 93 5.94 1.82 3.15
C ALA A 93 6.80 3.04 2.86
N GLY A 94 6.14 4.14 2.49
CA GLY A 94 6.75 5.46 2.29
C GLY A 94 7.33 5.70 0.90
N ALA A 95 7.87 6.91 0.70
CA ALA A 95 8.38 7.37 -0.59
C ALA A 95 9.58 6.56 -1.11
N GLY A 96 10.45 6.10 -0.20
CA GLY A 96 11.73 5.48 -0.56
C GLY A 96 11.63 4.12 -1.27
N VAL A 97 10.44 3.53 -1.38
CA VAL A 97 10.22 2.28 -2.13
C VAL A 97 9.60 2.49 -3.51
N VAL A 98 9.07 3.69 -3.81
CA VAL A 98 8.18 3.92 -4.96
C VAL A 98 8.87 3.69 -6.29
N ASP A 99 10.07 4.25 -6.48
CA ASP A 99 10.76 4.18 -7.78
C ASP A 99 11.03 2.73 -8.18
N VAL A 100 11.44 1.89 -7.23
CA VAL A 100 11.68 0.46 -7.47
C VAL A 100 10.38 -0.32 -7.64
N PHE A 101 9.37 -0.09 -6.78
CA PHE A 101 8.07 -0.78 -6.89
C PHE A 101 7.38 -0.49 -8.22
N SER A 102 7.50 0.75 -8.72
CA SER A 102 6.94 1.17 -10.01
C SER A 102 7.49 0.38 -11.19
N LEU A 103 8.75 -0.07 -11.10
CA LEU A 103 9.39 -0.88 -12.15
C LEU A 103 9.03 -2.36 -12.06
N ILE A 104 8.88 -2.90 -10.84
CA ILE A 104 8.82 -4.35 -10.60
C ILE A 104 7.40 -4.91 -10.54
N THR A 105 6.43 -4.13 -10.05
CA THR A 105 5.03 -4.58 -9.88
C THR A 105 4.41 -5.09 -11.19
N ALA A 106 4.67 -4.40 -12.30
CA ALA A 106 4.23 -4.80 -13.65
C ALA A 106 4.87 -6.10 -14.18
N GLN A 107 6.04 -6.47 -13.66
CA GLN A 107 6.73 -7.71 -14.03
C GLN A 107 6.26 -8.91 -13.20
N SER A 108 5.55 -8.65 -12.09
CA SER A 108 5.17 -9.64 -11.09
C SER A 108 3.66 -9.68 -10.88
N LEU A 109 2.88 -9.76 -11.97
CA LEU A 109 1.40 -9.70 -11.94
C LEU A 109 0.71 -10.78 -11.09
N HIS A 110 1.44 -11.84 -10.71
CA HIS A 110 0.95 -12.90 -9.83
C HIS A 110 0.98 -12.52 -8.34
N GLN A 111 1.76 -11.50 -7.97
CA GLN A 111 1.97 -11.06 -6.59
C GLN A 111 1.13 -9.82 -6.31
N GLN A 112 0.46 -9.77 -5.16
CA GLN A 112 -0.24 -8.57 -4.70
C GLN A 112 0.71 -7.60 -4.00
N PHE A 113 0.54 -6.32 -4.28
CA PHE A 113 1.31 -5.22 -3.70
C PHE A 113 0.41 -4.15 -3.10
N LEU A 114 0.83 -3.62 -1.95
CA LEU A 114 0.23 -2.46 -1.31
C LEU A 114 1.31 -1.43 -1.04
N VAL A 115 1.14 -0.19 -1.49
CA VAL A 115 2.01 0.93 -1.14
C VAL A 115 1.25 1.87 -0.19
N VAL A 116 1.86 2.19 0.95
CA VAL A 116 1.22 3.01 2.00
C VAL A 116 2.01 4.29 2.22
N GLY A 117 1.31 5.43 2.22
CA GLY A 117 1.92 6.76 2.42
C GLY A 117 2.71 7.25 1.20
N ALA A 118 2.47 6.64 0.05
CA ALA A 118 2.98 7.03 -1.26
C ALA A 118 2.14 6.33 -2.35
N GLU A 119 2.33 6.73 -3.61
CA GLU A 119 1.59 6.25 -4.75
C GLU A 119 2.51 5.76 -5.87
N LEU A 120 2.12 4.68 -6.55
CA LEU A 120 2.75 4.28 -7.81
C LEU A 120 2.16 5.14 -8.95
N PRO A 121 2.98 5.73 -9.84
CA PRO A 121 2.50 6.55 -10.96
C PRO A 121 1.46 5.91 -11.85
N GLU A 122 1.62 4.60 -12.08
CA GLU A 122 0.82 3.79 -13.00
C GLU A 122 0.56 2.43 -12.31
N PRO A 123 -0.40 2.36 -11.36
CA PRO A 123 -0.68 1.13 -10.62
C PRO A 123 -1.19 0.03 -11.57
N THR A 124 -0.49 -1.09 -11.62
CA THR A 124 -0.98 -2.29 -12.31
C THR A 124 -2.09 -2.97 -11.53
N GLY A 125 -2.88 -3.84 -12.17
CA GLY A 125 -4.05 -4.47 -11.54
C GLY A 125 -3.80 -5.25 -10.24
N ASN A 126 -2.54 -5.56 -9.92
CA ASN A 126 -2.09 -6.24 -8.70
C ASN A 126 -1.47 -5.31 -7.65
N ALA A 127 -1.46 -3.99 -7.91
CA ALA A 127 -0.84 -3.00 -7.05
C ALA A 127 -1.86 -1.96 -6.60
N THR A 128 -1.94 -1.72 -5.30
CA THR A 128 -2.83 -0.71 -4.70
C THR A 128 -1.99 0.29 -3.95
N SER A 129 -2.29 1.59 -4.09
CA SER A 129 -1.64 2.63 -3.29
C SER A 129 -2.63 3.25 -2.32
N VAL A 130 -2.18 3.69 -1.15
CA VAL A 130 -3.00 4.41 -0.17
C VAL A 130 -2.29 5.68 0.24
N VAL A 131 -2.92 6.81 -0.06
CA VAL A 131 -2.37 8.16 0.13
C VAL A 131 -3.35 9.04 0.89
N TRP A 132 -2.86 10.19 1.34
CA TRP A 132 -3.66 11.27 1.88
C TRP A 132 -2.95 12.59 1.58
N ASN A 133 -3.61 13.70 1.90
CA ASN A 133 -3.02 15.02 1.76
C ASN A 133 -1.71 15.14 2.55
N GLY A 134 -0.59 15.29 1.83
CA GLY A 134 0.76 15.35 2.38
C GLY A 134 1.50 14.01 2.46
N ALA A 135 0.95 12.93 1.92
CA ALA A 135 1.65 11.65 1.74
C ALA A 135 1.24 11.02 0.40
N SER A 136 1.56 11.73 -0.68
CA SER A 136 1.21 11.37 -2.06
C SER A 136 2.42 11.43 -3.00
N PHE A 137 3.62 11.13 -2.49
CA PHE A 137 4.82 11.01 -3.34
C PHE A 137 4.59 9.93 -4.41
N ARG A 138 4.91 10.25 -5.66
CA ARG A 138 4.73 9.39 -6.84
C ARG A 138 6.04 8.97 -7.48
N GLY A 139 7.19 9.29 -6.89
CA GLY A 139 8.50 8.96 -7.47
C GLY A 139 9.33 10.18 -7.85
N THR A 140 10.62 9.92 -8.03
CA THR A 140 11.63 10.94 -8.31
C THR A 140 11.40 11.55 -9.69
N GLY A 141 11.36 12.87 -9.77
CA GLY A 141 11.14 13.60 -11.03
C GLY A 141 9.67 13.71 -11.47
N ILE A 142 8.74 13.07 -10.75
CA ILE A 142 7.29 13.20 -10.93
C ILE A 142 6.70 14.07 -9.81
N SER A 143 7.13 13.83 -8.57
CA SER A 143 6.61 14.51 -7.39
C SER A 143 7.19 15.91 -7.22
N THR A 144 6.41 16.80 -6.63
CA THR A 144 6.78 18.16 -6.22
C THR A 144 6.88 18.26 -4.69
N ASP A 145 7.57 19.30 -4.19
CA ASP A 145 7.77 19.52 -2.75
C ASP A 145 6.45 19.62 -1.93
N GLY A 146 5.32 19.89 -2.59
CA GLY A 146 4.00 19.97 -1.97
C GLY A 146 3.28 18.62 -1.77
N ASP A 147 3.79 17.55 -2.39
CA ASP A 147 3.11 16.25 -2.42
C ASP A 147 3.43 15.41 -1.17
N SER A 148 4.42 15.80 -0.37
CA SER A 148 4.79 15.06 0.84
C SER A 148 5.32 15.94 1.97
N PHE A 149 4.69 15.80 3.13
CA PHE A 149 5.07 16.44 4.38
C PHE A 149 5.18 15.36 5.47
N ALA A 150 6.36 15.19 6.05
CA ALA A 150 6.58 14.22 7.12
C ALA A 150 5.61 14.40 8.31
N SER A 151 5.22 15.65 8.60
CA SER A 151 4.25 15.96 9.66
C SER A 151 2.82 15.49 9.39
N SER A 152 2.48 15.16 8.14
CA SER A 152 1.17 14.56 7.80
C SER A 152 1.12 13.06 8.14
N VAL A 153 2.28 12.42 8.29
CA VAL A 153 2.40 11.00 8.57
C VAL A 153 2.27 10.79 10.06
N THR A 154 1.07 10.39 10.49
CA THR A 154 0.73 10.17 11.90
C THR A 154 0.37 8.71 12.16
N PRO A 155 0.48 8.22 13.40
CA PRO A 155 0.08 6.85 13.73
C PRO A 155 -1.37 6.52 13.36
N ALA A 156 -2.29 7.49 13.52
CA ALA A 156 -3.70 7.31 13.15
C ALA A 156 -3.85 7.14 11.64
N ARG A 157 -3.21 8.00 10.84
CA ARG A 157 -3.21 7.90 9.38
C ARG A 157 -2.59 6.60 8.88
N ALA A 158 -1.46 6.20 9.46
CA ALA A 158 -0.82 4.93 9.11
C ALA A 158 -1.76 3.74 9.40
N SER A 159 -2.43 3.74 10.55
CA SER A 159 -3.38 2.68 10.91
C SER A 159 -4.57 2.59 9.94
N ASP A 160 -5.17 3.73 9.60
CA ASP A 160 -6.29 3.79 8.65
C ASP A 160 -5.84 3.37 7.25
N ALA A 161 -4.69 3.85 6.81
CA ALA A 161 -4.15 3.55 5.49
C ALA A 161 -3.84 2.07 5.28
N VAL A 162 -3.21 1.43 6.26
CA VAL A 162 -2.98 -0.02 6.20
C VAL A 162 -4.30 -0.79 6.20
N SER A 163 -5.24 -0.42 7.07
CA SER A 163 -6.51 -1.13 7.18
C SER A 163 -7.36 -1.00 5.91
N ALA A 164 -7.45 0.21 5.35
CA ALA A 164 -8.17 0.47 4.10
C ALA A 164 -7.50 -0.24 2.91
N GLY A 165 -6.17 -0.15 2.81
CA GLY A 165 -5.41 -0.78 1.73
C GLY A 165 -5.56 -2.30 1.71
N VAL A 166 -5.39 -2.95 2.87
CA VAL A 166 -5.55 -4.41 2.96
C VAL A 166 -6.99 -4.82 2.68
N ALA A 167 -7.98 -4.06 3.17
CA ALA A 167 -9.38 -4.34 2.83
C ALA A 167 -9.63 -4.28 1.32
N SER A 168 -9.06 -3.29 0.63
CA SER A 168 -9.12 -3.18 -0.84
C SER A 168 -8.57 -4.43 -1.52
N VAL A 169 -7.38 -4.87 -1.11
CA VAL A 169 -6.72 -6.07 -1.66
C VAL A 169 -7.56 -7.32 -1.42
N LEU A 170 -8.05 -7.53 -0.19
CA LEU A 170 -8.87 -8.69 0.17
C LEU A 170 -10.20 -8.74 -0.60
N HIS A 171 -10.74 -7.58 -0.99
CA HIS A 171 -11.95 -7.48 -1.80
C HIS A 171 -11.68 -7.46 -3.32
N GLY A 172 -10.42 -7.57 -3.75
CA GLY A 172 -10.05 -7.54 -5.16
C GLY A 172 -10.24 -6.17 -5.82
N LEU A 173 -10.33 -5.11 -5.02
CA LEU A 173 -10.37 -3.72 -5.48
C LEU A 173 -8.92 -3.22 -5.59
N THR A 174 -8.23 -3.66 -6.63
CA THR A 174 -6.78 -3.43 -6.84
C THR A 174 -6.51 -2.72 -8.16
N GLY A 175 -5.27 -2.24 -8.36
CA GLY A 175 -4.94 -1.38 -9.50
C GLY A 175 -5.48 0.03 -9.36
N ILE A 176 -5.69 0.49 -8.13
CA ILE A 176 -6.28 1.78 -7.80
C ILE A 176 -5.45 2.50 -6.75
N VAL A 177 -5.74 3.78 -6.58
CA VAL A 177 -5.24 4.62 -5.50
C VAL A 177 -6.39 4.90 -4.54
N LEU A 178 -6.24 4.55 -3.27
CA LEU A 178 -7.15 5.00 -2.22
C LEU A 178 -6.64 6.33 -1.68
N HIS A 179 -7.46 7.38 -1.76
CA HIS A 179 -7.19 8.65 -1.10
C HIS A 179 -8.00 8.75 0.18
N LEU A 180 -7.31 8.94 1.30
CA LEU A 180 -7.93 9.08 2.62
C LEU A 180 -7.92 10.56 3.02
N GLY A 181 -9.06 11.23 2.81
CA GLY A 181 -9.40 12.63 3.12
C GLY A 181 -8.45 13.42 4.02
#